data_AF-P45965-F1
#
_entry.id   AF-P45965-F1
#
_cell.length_a   1.000
_cell.length_b   1.000
_cell.length_c   1.000
_cell.angle_alpha   90.00
_cell.angle_beta   90.00
_cell.angle_gamma   90.00
#
_symmetry.space_group_name_H-M   'P 1'
#
loop_
_entity.id
_entity.type
_entity.pdbx_description
1 polymer ?
#
loop_
_entity_poly.entity_id
_entity_poly.type
_entity_poly.pdbx_seq_one_letter_code
_entity_poly.pdbx_strand_id
1 'polypeptide(L)'
;MSVQNGFTAKIIRFVPHFVALRLSWTHNDLKAEGLEQFVEECLPAIRENNPQVKYFLQRSYTTCDPFVVGEYSWLRHRKKRVNWKSKEQVLSMIEEMSIGGDYREGYKRGVNRRLPRGQELWDTETMGHDVFHVTSKWKADIPEEDELPITAKTHPNFTYRKY
;
A
#
# COMPACT_ATOMS: atom_id res chain seq x y z
N MET A 1 -15.91 -24.79 -11.20
CA MET A 1 -15.80 -23.67 -10.24
C MET A 1 -15.07 -22.43 -10.79
N SER A 2 -14.68 -22.38 -12.08
CA SER A 2 -13.84 -21.29 -12.64
C SER A 2 -14.56 -19.96 -12.91
N VAL A 3 -15.87 -19.98 -13.19
CA VAL A 3 -16.61 -18.76 -13.64
C VAL A 3 -16.82 -17.75 -12.51
N GLN A 4 -16.98 -18.19 -11.26
CA GLN A 4 -17.18 -17.29 -10.12
C GLN A 4 -15.93 -16.47 -9.78
N ASN A 5 -14.73 -17.04 -9.97
CA ASN A 5 -13.49 -16.33 -9.63
C ASN A 5 -13.22 -15.18 -10.61
N GLY A 6 -13.53 -15.31 -11.90
CA GLY A 6 -13.37 -14.19 -12.85
C GLY A 6 -14.23 -12.96 -12.51
N PHE A 7 -15.36 -13.16 -11.84
CA PHE A 7 -16.24 -12.07 -11.42
C PHE A 7 -15.63 -11.20 -10.31
N THR A 8 -14.78 -11.76 -9.45
CA THR A 8 -14.17 -11.00 -8.35
C THR A 8 -13.27 -9.89 -8.85
N ALA A 9 -12.64 -10.03 -10.03
CA ALA A 9 -11.83 -8.98 -10.65
C ALA A 9 -12.61 -7.65 -10.81
N LYS A 10 -13.92 -7.72 -11.06
CA LYS A 10 -14.79 -6.53 -11.19
C LYS A 10 -15.23 -5.93 -9.85
N ILE A 11 -15.02 -6.63 -8.75
CA ILE A 11 -15.45 -6.21 -7.41
C ILE A 11 -14.27 -5.71 -6.57
N ILE A 12 -13.05 -6.18 -6.85
CA ILE A 12 -11.85 -5.84 -6.08
C ILE A 12 -11.71 -4.32 -5.96
N ARG A 13 -11.75 -3.84 -4.72
CA ARG A 13 -11.42 -2.46 -4.32
C ARG A 13 -10.26 -2.50 -3.33
N PHE A 14 -9.17 -1.80 -3.63
CA PHE A 14 -7.99 -1.77 -2.76
C PHE A 14 -8.23 -0.89 -1.53
N VAL A 15 -7.70 -1.29 -0.36
CA VAL A 15 -7.74 -0.44 0.85
C VAL A 15 -6.98 0.87 0.60
N PRO A 16 -7.39 2.02 1.19
CA PRO A 16 -6.75 3.33 0.94
C PRO A 16 -5.24 3.41 1.19
N HIS A 17 -4.67 2.52 1.99
CA HIS A 17 -3.24 2.47 2.24
C HIS A 17 -2.46 1.65 1.21
N PHE A 18 -3.11 1.07 0.21
CA PHE A 18 -2.46 0.40 -0.91
C PHE A 18 -2.08 1.43 -1.98
N VAL A 19 -0.79 1.55 -2.27
CA VAL A 19 -0.23 2.64 -3.10
C VAL A 19 0.03 2.16 -4.51
N ALA A 20 0.63 0.97 -4.67
CA ALA A 20 1.01 0.48 -5.99
C ALA A 20 0.99 -1.04 -6.09
N LEU A 21 0.65 -1.55 -7.27
CA LEU A 21 0.77 -2.96 -7.65
C LEU A 21 1.85 -3.07 -8.74
N ARG A 22 2.94 -3.79 -8.44
CA ARG A 22 3.95 -4.15 -9.44
C ARG A 22 3.80 -5.59 -9.86
N LEU A 23 3.72 -5.81 -11.16
CA LEU A 23 3.71 -7.12 -11.79
C LEU A 23 4.96 -7.23 -12.65
N SER A 24 5.75 -8.26 -12.42
CA SER A 24 6.97 -8.56 -13.18
C SER A 24 6.93 -9.98 -13.67
N TRP A 25 7.17 -10.21 -14.96
CA TRP A 25 7.17 -11.54 -15.57
C TRP A 25 8.07 -11.64 -16.80
N THR A 26 8.34 -12.89 -17.19
CA THR A 26 9.06 -13.22 -18.43
C THR A 26 8.06 -13.44 -19.54
N HIS A 27 8.29 -12.86 -20.71
CA HIS A 27 7.45 -13.07 -21.89
C HIS A 27 7.59 -14.50 -22.45
N ASN A 28 6.48 -15.14 -22.81
CA ASN A 28 6.43 -16.48 -23.43
C ASN A 28 7.11 -17.59 -22.61
N ASP A 29 7.18 -17.45 -21.29
CA ASP A 29 7.63 -18.52 -20.40
C ASP A 29 6.40 -19.25 -19.82
N LEU A 30 6.38 -20.59 -19.92
CA LEU A 30 5.33 -21.44 -19.34
C LEU A 30 5.15 -21.19 -17.84
N LYS A 31 6.24 -20.82 -17.14
CA LYS A 31 6.19 -20.48 -15.71
C LYS A 31 5.35 -19.25 -15.41
N ALA A 32 5.24 -18.33 -16.36
CA ALA A 32 4.59 -17.04 -16.24
C ALA A 32 3.24 -16.96 -16.98
N GLU A 33 2.83 -18.01 -17.68
CA GLU A 33 1.63 -18.04 -18.52
C GLU A 33 0.38 -17.56 -17.78
N GLY A 34 0.14 -18.03 -16.55
CA GLY A 34 -1.04 -17.61 -15.79
C GLY A 34 -1.00 -16.15 -15.33
N LEU A 35 0.18 -15.55 -15.19
CA LEU A 35 0.31 -14.11 -14.93
C LEU A 35 0.07 -13.30 -16.20
N GLU A 36 0.51 -13.79 -17.36
CA GLU A 36 0.26 -13.16 -18.67
C GLU A 36 -1.24 -13.15 -18.98
N GLN A 37 -1.93 -14.29 -18.84
CA GLN A 37 -3.39 -14.38 -18.97
C GLN A 37 -4.12 -13.45 -17.98
N PHE A 38 -3.64 -13.34 -16.74
CA PHE A 38 -4.20 -12.42 -15.76
C PHE A 38 -4.07 -10.94 -16.18
N VAL A 39 -2.91 -10.57 -16.72
CA VAL A 39 -2.63 -9.20 -17.18
C VAL A 39 -3.52 -8.83 -18.38
N GLU A 40 -3.78 -9.77 -19.28
CA GLU A 40 -4.62 -9.53 -20.45
C GLU A 40 -6.11 -9.45 -20.10
N GLU A 41 -6.60 -10.39 -19.29
CA GLU A 41 -8.05 -10.51 -19.04
C GLU A 41 -8.55 -9.74 -17.82
N CYS A 42 -7.85 -9.83 -16.68
CA CYS A 42 -8.37 -9.37 -15.38
C CYS A 42 -7.89 -7.96 -15.01
N LEU A 43 -6.64 -7.63 -15.34
CA LEU A 43 -6.03 -6.36 -14.95
C LEU A 43 -6.77 -5.10 -15.48
N PRO A 44 -7.30 -5.07 -16.72
CA PRO A 44 -8.04 -3.90 -17.22
C PRO A 44 -9.24 -3.56 -16.33
N ALA A 45 -10.05 -4.55 -15.97
CA ALA A 45 -11.21 -4.36 -15.11
C ALA A 45 -10.82 -3.87 -13.69
N ILE A 46 -9.72 -4.40 -13.14
CA ILE A 46 -9.23 -3.99 -11.81
C ILE A 46 -8.76 -2.53 -11.83
N ARG A 47 -8.13 -2.09 -12.92
CA ARG A 47 -7.65 -0.72 -13.12
C ARG A 47 -8.79 0.29 -13.22
N GLU A 48 -9.84 -0.04 -13.98
CA GLU A 48 -11.03 0.80 -14.10
C GLU A 48 -11.69 1.06 -12.74
N ASN A 49 -11.72 0.04 -11.88
CA ASN A 49 -12.30 0.15 -10.54
C ASN A 49 -11.43 0.89 -9.52
N ASN A 50 -10.13 1.02 -9.76
CA ASN A 50 -9.18 1.54 -8.78
C ASN A 50 -8.18 2.53 -9.41
N PRO A 51 -8.64 3.71 -9.86
CA PRO A 51 -7.78 4.70 -10.50
C PRO A 51 -6.72 5.29 -9.56
N GLN A 52 -6.91 5.20 -8.24
CA GLN A 52 -5.97 5.71 -7.24
C GLN A 52 -4.68 4.89 -7.12
N VAL A 53 -4.68 3.64 -7.59
CA VAL A 53 -3.54 2.73 -7.44
C VAL A 53 -2.59 2.85 -8.62
N LYS A 54 -1.30 2.93 -8.36
CA LYS A 54 -0.28 2.93 -9.42
C LYS A 54 0.03 1.50 -9.85
N TYR A 55 -0.04 1.22 -11.15
CA TYR A 55 0.26 -0.10 -11.69
C TYR A 55 1.57 -0.09 -12.48
N PHE A 56 2.54 -0.91 -12.06
CA PHE A 56 3.80 -1.08 -12.76
C PHE A 56 3.82 -2.46 -13.43
N LEU A 57 3.97 -2.48 -14.76
CA LEU A 57 4.08 -3.71 -15.54
C LEU A 57 5.49 -3.82 -16.08
N GLN A 58 6.23 -4.84 -15.65
CA GLN A 58 7.59 -5.10 -16.09
C GLN A 58 7.64 -6.45 -16.80
N ARG A 59 7.49 -6.40 -18.13
CA ARG A 59 7.69 -7.56 -18.99
C ARG A 59 9.17 -7.62 -19.40
N SER A 60 9.83 -8.72 -19.10
CA SER A 60 11.22 -8.95 -19.46
C SER A 60 11.37 -10.12 -20.44
N TYR A 61 12.44 -10.11 -21.23
CA TYR A 61 12.81 -11.23 -22.12
C TYR A 61 13.83 -12.18 -21.48
N THR A 62 14.45 -11.75 -20.37
CA THR A 62 15.38 -12.57 -19.61
C THR A 62 14.60 -13.47 -18.66
N THR A 63 14.95 -14.75 -18.60
CA THR A 63 14.27 -15.71 -17.74
C THR A 63 14.35 -15.28 -16.28
N CYS A 64 13.21 -14.91 -15.71
CA CYS A 64 13.07 -14.50 -14.32
C CYS A 64 11.78 -15.07 -13.71
N ASP A 65 11.78 -15.23 -12.39
CA ASP A 65 10.59 -15.69 -11.67
C ASP A 65 9.50 -14.60 -11.73
N PRO A 66 8.26 -14.91 -12.12
CA PRO A 66 7.16 -13.96 -12.01
C PRO A 66 6.88 -13.59 -10.55
N PHE A 67 6.68 -12.29 -10.31
CA PHE A 67 6.32 -11.74 -9.01
C PHE A 67 5.16 -10.75 -9.11
N VAL A 68 4.31 -10.82 -8.08
CA VAL A 68 3.34 -9.79 -7.73
C VAL A 68 3.85 -9.10 -6.47
N VAL A 69 3.96 -7.77 -6.52
CA VAL A 69 4.37 -6.95 -5.39
C VAL A 69 3.31 -5.90 -5.12
N GLY A 70 2.72 -5.95 -3.92
CA GLY A 70 1.86 -4.90 -3.41
C GLY A 70 2.66 -3.95 -2.53
N GLU A 71 2.64 -2.66 -2.87
CA GLU A 71 3.20 -1.58 -2.06
C GLU A 71 2.08 -0.88 -1.28
N TYR A 72 2.35 -0.65 -0.02
CA TYR A 72 1.46 0.01 0.93
C TYR A 72 2.12 1.28 1.44
N SER A 73 1.34 2.14 2.09
CA SER A 73 1.83 3.32 2.76
C SER A 73 2.95 2.96 3.77
N TRP A 74 3.80 3.95 4.04
CA TRP A 74 4.92 3.81 4.97
C TRP A 74 5.99 2.80 4.54
N LEU A 75 6.26 2.71 3.24
CA LEU A 75 7.31 1.85 2.65
C LEU A 75 7.12 0.35 2.96
N ARG A 76 5.89 -0.06 3.29
CA ARG A 76 5.56 -1.46 3.51
C ARG A 76 5.27 -2.11 2.17
N HIS A 77 5.77 -3.33 1.96
CA HIS A 77 5.49 -4.07 0.74
C HIS A 77 5.30 -5.56 1.02
N ARG A 78 4.52 -6.23 0.18
CA ARG A 78 4.33 -7.68 0.18
C ARG A 78 4.65 -8.20 -1.21
N LYS A 79 5.52 -9.21 -1.28
CA LYS A 79 5.95 -9.85 -2.51
C LYS A 79 5.50 -11.31 -2.49
N LYS A 80 4.81 -11.75 -3.55
CA LYS A 80 4.44 -13.15 -3.78
C LYS A 80 5.04 -13.62 -5.10
N ARG A 81 5.69 -14.78 -5.06
CA ARG A 81 6.18 -15.49 -6.25
C ARG A 81 5.01 -16.22 -6.89
N VAL A 82 4.86 -16.13 -8.21
CA VAL A 82 3.66 -16.61 -8.94
C VAL A 82 3.99 -17.66 -10.00
N ASN A 83 5.14 -18.32 -9.88
CA ASN A 83 5.56 -19.38 -10.81
C ASN A 83 4.54 -20.52 -10.84
N TRP A 84 4.18 -20.96 -12.06
CA TRP A 84 3.27 -22.09 -12.29
C TRP A 84 1.89 -21.91 -11.66
N LYS A 85 1.45 -20.66 -11.50
CA LYS A 85 0.11 -20.34 -10.98
C LYS A 85 -0.84 -20.06 -12.14
N SER A 86 -2.08 -20.50 -12.00
CA SER A 86 -3.14 -20.13 -12.95
C SER A 86 -3.59 -18.67 -12.73
N LYS A 87 -4.26 -18.08 -13.72
CA LYS A 87 -4.80 -16.71 -13.61
C LYS A 87 -5.69 -16.51 -12.39
N GLU A 88 -6.50 -17.52 -12.04
CA GLU A 88 -7.39 -17.49 -10.87
C GLU A 88 -6.61 -17.48 -9.55
N GLN A 89 -5.50 -18.22 -9.48
CA GLN A 89 -4.63 -18.21 -8.30
C GLN A 89 -3.90 -16.88 -8.15
N VAL A 90 -3.46 -16.28 -9.27
CA VAL A 90 -2.88 -14.93 -9.29
C VAL A 90 -3.91 -13.91 -8.79
N LEU A 91 -5.15 -14.00 -9.27
CA LEU A 91 -6.26 -13.13 -8.86
C LEU A 91 -6.53 -13.24 -7.35
N SER A 92 -6.59 -14.45 -6.82
CA SER A 92 -6.75 -14.68 -5.37
C SER A 92 -5.62 -14.06 -4.55
N MET A 93 -4.37 -14.13 -5.02
CA MET A 93 -3.24 -13.48 -4.33
C MET A 93 -3.32 -11.94 -4.36
N ILE A 94 -3.86 -11.36 -5.43
CA ILE A 94 -4.07 -9.91 -5.53
C ILE A 94 -5.25 -9.47 -4.64
N GLU A 95 -6.29 -10.29 -4.54
CA GLU A 95 -7.40 -10.06 -3.63
C GLU A 95 -6.94 -10.05 -2.16
N GLU A 96 -6.07 -10.98 -1.76
CA GLU A 96 -5.40 -10.93 -0.44
C GLU A 96 -4.66 -9.60 -0.23
N MET A 97 -3.88 -9.18 -1.23
CA MET A 97 -3.17 -7.91 -1.16
C MET A 97 -4.13 -6.71 -1.05
N SER A 98 -5.30 -6.80 -1.67
CA SER A 98 -6.31 -5.74 -1.66
C SER A 98 -6.91 -5.47 -0.30
N ILE A 99 -6.95 -6.46 0.60
CA ILE A 99 -7.44 -6.37 1.99
C ILE A 99 -6.32 -5.95 2.96
N GLY A 100 -5.06 -6.13 2.55
CA GLY A 100 -3.88 -5.79 3.32
C GLY A 100 -3.23 -6.98 4.01
N GLY A 101 -3.33 -8.21 3.47
CA GLY A 101 -2.61 -9.36 4.02
C GLY A 101 -3.16 -10.71 3.57
N ASP A 102 -2.61 -11.79 4.12
CA ASP A 102 -3.18 -13.13 3.92
C ASP A 102 -4.59 -13.22 4.54
N TYR A 103 -5.46 -14.06 3.97
CA TYR A 103 -6.78 -14.37 4.54
C TYR A 103 -6.71 -15.00 5.94
N ARG A 104 -5.56 -15.55 6.31
CA ARG A 104 -5.40 -16.27 7.57
C ARG A 104 -5.17 -15.29 8.72
N GLU A 105 -5.97 -15.45 9.77
CA GLU A 105 -5.78 -14.70 11.01
C GLU A 105 -4.38 -14.92 11.59
N GLY A 106 -3.76 -13.83 12.05
CA GLY A 106 -2.44 -13.87 12.67
C GLY A 106 -1.76 -12.49 12.71
N TYR A 107 -1.21 -12.14 13.88
CA TYR A 107 -0.64 -10.82 14.17
C TYR A 107 0.45 -10.36 13.18
N LYS A 108 1.21 -11.30 12.59
CA LYS A 108 2.30 -11.02 11.65
C LYS A 108 1.94 -11.24 10.17
N ARG A 109 0.72 -11.70 9.89
CA ARG A 109 0.28 -12.04 8.51
C ARG A 109 -0.31 -10.86 7.76
N GLY A 110 -0.98 -9.95 8.48
CA GLY A 110 -1.40 -8.66 7.95
C GLY A 110 -0.23 -7.72 7.67
N VAL A 111 -0.45 -6.74 6.80
CA VAL A 111 0.40 -5.55 6.72
C VAL A 111 0.09 -4.72 7.95
N ASN A 112 1.13 -4.35 8.71
CA ASN A 112 0.94 -3.45 9.83
C ASN A 112 0.26 -2.17 9.32
N ARG A 113 -0.69 -1.63 10.09
CA ARG A 113 -1.40 -0.39 9.73
C ARG A 113 -0.97 0.82 10.56
N ARG A 114 -0.18 0.59 11.62
CA ARG A 114 0.35 1.64 12.50
C ARG A 114 1.39 2.50 11.77
N LEU A 115 1.46 3.79 12.07
CA LEU A 115 2.51 4.64 11.52
C LEU A 115 3.90 4.13 11.98
N PRO A 116 4.95 4.31 11.17
CA PRO A 116 6.30 4.03 11.60
C PRO A 116 6.70 5.03 12.69
N ARG A 117 7.51 4.60 13.66
CA ARG A 117 7.89 5.41 14.82
C ARG A 117 8.41 6.81 14.46
N GLY A 118 9.19 6.93 13.39
CA GLY A 118 9.76 8.21 12.93
C GLY A 118 8.75 9.17 12.30
N GLN A 119 7.50 8.77 12.11
CA GLN A 119 6.42 9.66 11.65
C GLN A 119 5.38 9.96 12.75
N GLU A 120 5.41 9.22 13.86
CA GLU A 120 4.53 9.44 15.01
C GLU A 120 5.17 10.48 15.95
N LEU A 121 4.41 11.52 16.30
CA LEU A 121 4.79 12.47 17.34
C LEU A 121 4.06 12.07 18.62
N TRP A 122 4.78 11.76 19.69
CA TRP A 122 4.15 11.32 20.94
C TRP A 122 4.05 12.46 21.95
N ASP A 123 2.97 12.49 22.70
CA ASP A 123 2.76 13.42 23.81
C ASP A 123 3.95 13.48 24.76
N THR A 124 4.50 12.31 25.12
CA THR A 124 5.65 12.15 26.02
C THR A 124 6.91 12.84 25.50
N GLU A 125 7.05 12.95 24.18
CA GLU A 125 8.19 13.63 23.54
C GLU A 125 7.97 15.14 23.44
N THR A 126 6.71 15.57 23.41
CA THR A 126 6.31 16.99 23.35
C THR A 126 6.02 17.61 24.72
N MET A 127 6.28 16.90 25.82
CA MET A 127 5.99 17.39 27.18
C MET A 127 6.75 18.70 27.46
N GLY A 128 6.03 19.82 27.36
CA GLY A 128 6.53 21.16 27.67
C GLY A 128 7.17 21.92 26.52
N HIS A 129 7.36 21.30 25.34
CA HIS A 129 7.90 21.98 24.17
C HIS A 129 7.14 21.55 22.91
N ASP A 130 6.53 22.52 22.23
CA ASP A 130 5.95 22.28 20.92
C ASP A 130 7.07 22.29 19.86
N VAL A 131 7.30 21.15 19.22
CA VAL A 131 8.40 20.93 18.25
C VAL A 131 8.25 21.83 17.02
N PHE A 132 7.02 22.23 16.71
CA PHE A 132 6.72 23.09 15.58
C PHE A 132 6.71 24.58 15.94
N HIS A 133 6.71 24.92 17.23
CA HIS A 133 6.76 26.31 17.67
C HIS A 133 8.22 26.77 17.75
N VAL A 134 8.78 27.15 16.60
CA VAL A 134 10.10 27.76 16.51
C VAL A 134 9.99 29.24 16.88
N THR A 135 10.43 29.62 18.08
CA THR A 135 10.51 31.01 18.57
C THR A 135 11.62 31.82 17.89
N SER A 136 11.71 31.75 16.56
CA SER A 136 12.71 32.50 15.78
C SER A 136 12.30 33.95 15.51
N LYS A 137 11.01 34.29 15.61
CA LYS A 137 10.51 35.67 15.57
C LYS A 137 10.47 36.26 16.99
N TRP A 138 10.73 37.56 17.11
CA TRP A 138 10.73 38.26 18.41
C TRP A 138 9.35 38.11 19.06
N LYS A 139 9.27 38.00 20.40
CA LYS A 139 8.01 37.73 21.14
C LYS A 139 6.86 38.71 20.83
N ALA A 140 7.15 39.83 20.19
CA ALA A 140 6.21 40.90 19.85
C ALA A 140 5.61 40.76 18.44
N ASP A 141 6.13 39.89 17.58
CA ASP A 141 5.60 39.72 16.24
C ASP A 141 4.35 38.83 16.29
N ILE A 142 3.18 39.42 16.04
CA ILE A 142 1.91 38.70 15.93
C ILE A 142 2.00 37.82 14.68
N PRO A 143 1.83 36.48 14.78
CA PRO A 143 1.81 35.63 13.59
C PRO A 143 0.57 35.99 12.76
N GLU A 144 0.75 36.25 11.46
CA GLU A 144 -0.36 36.45 10.53
C GLU A 144 -1.26 35.20 10.51
N GLU A 145 -2.58 35.38 10.39
CA GLU A 145 -3.59 34.30 10.58
C GLU A 145 -3.40 33.09 9.65
N ASP A 146 -2.73 33.28 8.50
CA ASP A 146 -2.39 32.22 7.54
C ASP A 146 -1.16 31.38 7.96
N GLU A 147 -0.38 31.84 8.96
CA GLU A 147 0.77 31.15 9.56
C GLU A 147 0.42 30.47 10.89
N LEU A 148 -0.83 30.08 11.17
CA LEU A 148 -1.13 29.33 12.40
C LEU A 148 -0.23 28.09 12.46
N PRO A 149 0.79 28.07 13.35
CA PRO A 149 1.81 27.05 13.29
C PRO A 149 1.13 25.74 13.68
N ILE A 150 1.30 24.71 12.85
CA ILE A 150 0.83 23.36 13.14
C ILE A 150 1.32 23.04 14.54
N THR A 151 0.42 23.06 15.51
CA THR A 151 0.73 22.84 16.91
C THR A 151 0.94 21.34 17.06
N ALA A 152 1.77 20.87 17.99
CA ALA A 152 1.96 19.43 18.21
C ALA A 152 0.63 18.66 18.28
N LYS A 153 -0.40 19.29 18.87
CA LYS A 153 -1.77 18.75 19.01
C LYS A 153 -2.59 18.71 17.72
N THR A 154 -2.33 19.60 16.77
CA THR A 154 -3.04 19.65 15.47
C THR A 154 -2.30 18.90 14.37
N HIS A 155 -1.09 18.37 14.65
CA HIS A 155 -0.34 17.60 13.68
C HIS A 155 -1.08 16.28 13.33
N PRO A 156 -1.24 15.93 12.04
CA PRO A 156 -2.05 14.78 11.59
C PRO A 156 -1.54 13.42 12.09
N ASN A 157 -0.27 13.33 12.49
CA ASN A 157 0.33 12.12 13.04
C ASN A 157 0.60 12.17 14.56
N PHE A 158 -0.06 13.09 15.29
CA PHE A 158 0.04 13.13 16.74
C PHE A 158 -0.73 11.96 17.36
N THR A 159 -0.06 11.17 18.20
CA THR A 159 -0.66 10.01 18.85
C THR A 159 -0.64 10.13 20.37
N TYR A 160 -1.84 10.34 20.93
CA TYR A 160 -2.04 10.36 22.38
C TYR A 160 -1.92 8.95 22.97
N ARG A 161 -0.77 8.64 23.57
CA ARG A 161 -0.60 7.45 24.41
C ARG A 161 -0.82 7.81 25.87
N LYS A 162 -2.04 7.57 26.35
CA LYS A 162 -2.30 7.45 27.79
C LYS A 162 -1.65 6.13 28.26
N TYR A 163 -0.68 6.24 29.16
CA TYR A 163 -0.18 5.08 29.91
C TYR A 163 -1.34 4.39 30.63
#